data_AF-A0A016S3H9-F1
#
_entry.id   AF-A0A016S3H9-F1
#
_cell.length_a   1.000
_cell.length_b   1.000
_cell.length_c   1.000
_cell.angle_alpha   90.00
_cell.angle_beta   90.00
_cell.angle_gamma   90.00
#
_symmetry.space_group_name_H-M   'P 1'
#
loop_
_entity.id
_entity.type
_entity.pdbx_description
1 polymer ?
#
loop_
_entity_poly.entity_id
_entity_poly.type
_entity_poly.pdbx_seq_one_letter_code
_entity_poly.pdbx_strand_id
1 'polypeptide(L)'
;STPVKDELEEADLVACGSELLQQVSANFASYQEKNKTGFTDSEAALIREKGAASAPKQCQLCGHWITAKNVRAHVATHLTIRRLRCTICGQGFDRMNRASIHIDKCHAGDPAAKVESAMNAEQRKEIEMLARKCFPRRSRCSPSDVVT
;
A
#
# COMPACT_ATOMS: atom_id res chain seq x y z
N SER A 1 38.90 -28.70 -34.42
CA SER A 1 37.63 -29.44 -34.44
C SER A 1 36.99 -29.38 -33.07
N THR A 2 35.74 -28.94 -32.97
CA THR A 2 34.73 -29.46 -32.01
C THR A 2 34.30 -30.87 -32.49
N PRO A 3 33.64 -31.79 -31.72
CA PRO A 3 32.50 -31.61 -30.77
C PRO A 3 32.70 -32.27 -29.37
N VAL A 4 31.73 -32.50 -28.46
CA VAL A 4 30.55 -31.79 -27.84
C VAL A 4 29.92 -32.74 -26.76
N LYS A 5 29.27 -32.20 -25.71
CA LYS A 5 28.40 -32.87 -24.67
C LYS A 5 29.08 -33.71 -23.57
N ASP A 6 28.53 -33.86 -22.36
CA ASP A 6 27.22 -33.51 -21.72
C ASP A 6 27.45 -32.58 -20.49
N GLU A 7 26.67 -31.56 -20.11
CA GLU A 7 25.23 -31.32 -19.83
C GLU A 7 24.79 -31.52 -18.35
N LEU A 8 24.53 -30.39 -17.65
CA LEU A 8 23.59 -30.15 -16.51
C LEU A 8 23.95 -30.77 -15.13
N GLU A 9 23.67 -30.17 -13.95
CA GLU A 9 22.57 -29.26 -13.56
C GLU A 9 22.97 -27.91 -12.90
N GLU A 10 22.15 -26.91 -13.21
CA GLU A 10 22.02 -25.54 -12.68
C GLU A 10 21.93 -25.48 -11.13
N ALA A 11 22.49 -24.52 -10.37
CA ALA A 11 22.33 -23.06 -10.42
C ALA A 11 20.94 -22.51 -9.98
N ASP A 12 20.45 -22.88 -8.77
CA ASP A 12 19.10 -22.47 -8.31
C ASP A 12 18.96 -22.05 -6.82
N LEU A 13 19.86 -21.18 -6.33
CA LEU A 13 19.81 -20.67 -4.93
C LEU A 13 19.99 -19.15 -4.76
N VAL A 14 20.21 -18.36 -5.82
CA VAL A 14 20.54 -16.92 -5.73
C VAL A 14 19.76 -16.06 -6.73
N ALA A 15 18.42 -16.14 -6.68
CA ALA A 15 17.53 -15.34 -7.54
C ALA A 15 16.66 -14.31 -6.78
N CYS A 16 16.86 -14.10 -5.47
CA CYS A 16 16.04 -13.20 -4.65
C CYS A 16 16.84 -12.32 -3.66
N GLY A 17 18.12 -12.02 -3.97
CA GLY A 17 19.06 -11.45 -2.99
C GLY A 17 19.46 -9.99 -3.18
N SER A 18 20.15 -9.66 -4.28
CA SER A 18 21.21 -8.64 -4.25
C SER A 18 20.92 -7.29 -4.92
N GLU A 19 19.85 -7.14 -5.71
CA GLU A 19 19.64 -5.90 -6.51
C GLU A 19 18.66 -4.89 -5.89
N LEU A 20 18.24 -5.13 -4.64
CA LEU A 20 17.15 -4.38 -3.99
C LEU A 20 17.55 -3.08 -3.29
N LEU A 21 18.83 -2.88 -2.93
CA LEU A 21 19.25 -1.73 -2.11
C LEU A 21 19.45 -0.43 -2.90
N GLN A 22 19.84 -0.49 -4.18
CA GLN A 22 19.95 0.70 -5.04
C GLN A 22 18.57 1.22 -5.49
N GLN A 23 17.57 0.34 -5.57
CA GLN A 23 16.26 0.66 -6.12
C GLN A 23 15.29 1.33 -5.11
N VAL A 24 15.61 1.34 -3.81
CA VAL A 24 14.67 1.79 -2.75
C VAL A 24 14.26 3.26 -2.90
N SER A 25 15.16 4.14 -3.31
CA SER A 25 14.90 5.57 -3.50
C SER A 25 14.12 5.88 -4.79
N ALA A 26 14.53 5.29 -5.92
CA ALA A 26 13.85 5.46 -7.22
C ALA A 26 12.43 4.86 -7.22
N ASN A 27 12.25 3.72 -6.52
CA ASN A 27 10.95 3.08 -6.39
C ASN A 27 9.96 3.93 -5.58
N PHE A 28 10.41 4.77 -4.63
CA PHE A 28 9.51 5.63 -3.86
C PHE A 28 8.79 6.65 -4.76
N ALA A 29 9.51 7.36 -5.64
CA ALA A 29 8.92 8.29 -6.61
C ALA A 29 8.01 7.57 -7.62
N SER A 30 8.47 6.45 -8.17
CA SER A 30 7.67 5.65 -9.12
C SER A 30 6.42 5.01 -8.49
N TYR A 31 6.42 4.77 -7.17
CA TYR A 31 5.27 4.27 -6.42
C TYR A 31 4.26 5.38 -6.08
N GLN A 32 4.72 6.63 -5.92
CA GLN A 32 3.83 7.80 -5.85
C GLN A 32 3.14 8.04 -7.21
N GLU A 33 3.90 8.04 -8.31
CA GLU A 33 3.38 8.20 -9.67
C GLU A 33 2.31 7.14 -10.01
N LYS A 34 2.57 5.86 -9.73
CA LYS A 34 1.63 4.77 -10.05
C LYS A 34 0.40 4.71 -9.13
N ASN A 35 0.44 5.33 -7.95
CA ASN A 35 -0.72 5.48 -7.06
C ASN A 35 -1.52 6.76 -7.33
N LYS A 36 -1.24 7.51 -8.40
CA LYS A 36 -2.05 8.66 -8.83
C LYS A 36 -3.52 8.32 -9.17
N THR A 37 -3.90 7.04 -9.22
CA THR A 37 -5.28 6.55 -9.44
C THR A 37 -6.23 6.77 -8.26
N GLY A 38 -6.14 7.93 -7.59
CA GLY A 38 -7.20 8.44 -6.73
C GLY A 38 -8.30 9.11 -7.56
N PHE A 39 -9.46 9.37 -6.95
CA PHE A 39 -10.49 10.19 -7.60
C PHE A 39 -9.93 11.58 -7.91
N THR A 40 -10.28 12.14 -9.07
CA THR A 40 -10.06 13.55 -9.37
C THR A 40 -10.96 14.43 -8.48
N ASP A 41 -10.60 15.70 -8.28
CA ASP A 41 -11.47 16.67 -7.58
C ASP A 41 -12.87 16.75 -8.21
N SER A 42 -12.93 16.65 -9.55
CA SER A 42 -14.15 16.63 -10.35
C SER A 42 -15.07 15.45 -10.00
N GLU A 43 -14.54 14.22 -9.95
CA GLU A 43 -15.33 13.03 -9.57
C GLU A 43 -15.73 13.06 -8.09
N ALA A 44 -14.86 13.60 -7.23
CA ALA A 44 -15.12 13.71 -5.80
C ALA A 44 -16.26 14.70 -5.48
N ALA A 45 -16.38 15.79 -6.25
CA ALA A 45 -17.46 16.76 -6.11
C ALA A 45 -18.85 16.14 -6.35
N LEU A 46 -19.00 15.39 -7.46
CA LEU A 46 -20.26 14.74 -7.85
C LEU A 46 -20.81 13.75 -6.81
N ILE A 47 -19.94 13.14 -6.01
CA ILE A 47 -20.33 12.19 -4.96
C ILE A 47 -20.74 12.92 -3.67
N ARG A 48 -20.21 14.13 -3.42
CA ARG A 48 -20.52 14.91 -2.20
C ARG A 48 -21.94 15.48 -2.20
N GLU A 49 -22.47 15.88 -3.35
CA GLU A 49 -23.85 16.40 -3.46
C GLU A 49 -24.91 15.37 -3.03
N LYS A 50 -24.65 14.06 -3.28
CA LYS A 50 -25.57 12.98 -2.90
C LYS A 50 -25.52 12.58 -1.42
N GLY A 51 -24.75 13.27 -0.58
CA GLY A 51 -24.71 13.06 0.88
C GLY A 51 -24.30 11.64 1.32
N ALA A 52 -23.70 10.84 0.42
CA ALA A 52 -23.51 9.43 0.65
C ALA A 52 -22.41 9.16 1.70
N ALA A 53 -22.65 8.20 2.61
CA ALA A 53 -21.67 7.77 3.61
C ALA A 53 -20.38 7.18 2.99
N SER A 54 -20.39 6.87 1.69
CA SER A 54 -19.25 6.42 0.89
C SER A 54 -18.41 7.54 0.27
N ALA A 55 -18.78 8.81 0.46
CA ALA A 55 -18.12 9.95 -0.17
C ALA A 55 -16.59 9.96 0.03
N PRO A 56 -15.81 10.25 -1.02
CA PRO A 56 -14.36 10.29 -0.92
C PRO A 56 -13.91 11.46 -0.03
N LYS A 57 -12.80 11.27 0.66
CA LYS A 57 -12.15 12.25 1.53
C LYS A 57 -10.78 12.57 0.98
N GLN A 58 -10.46 13.85 0.90
CA GLN A 58 -9.13 14.32 0.52
C GLN A 58 -8.16 14.20 1.70
N CYS A 59 -6.98 13.64 1.45
CA CYS A 59 -5.88 13.62 2.42
C CYS A 59 -5.18 14.98 2.45
N GLN A 60 -5.10 15.60 3.62
CA GLN A 60 -4.47 16.92 3.80
C GLN A 60 -2.94 16.89 3.63
N LEU A 61 -2.29 15.73 3.69
CA LEU A 61 -0.83 15.61 3.55
C LEU A 61 -0.35 15.42 2.12
N CYS A 62 -1.21 14.93 1.21
CA CYS A 62 -0.80 14.58 -0.16
C CYS A 62 -1.88 14.80 -1.22
N GLY A 63 -2.97 15.53 -0.91
CA GLY A 63 -4.03 15.89 -1.85
C GLY A 63 -4.93 14.73 -2.35
N HIS A 64 -4.58 13.46 -2.11
CA HIS A 64 -5.31 12.34 -2.68
C HIS A 64 -6.70 12.10 -2.11
N TRP A 65 -7.67 11.87 -2.98
CA TRP A 65 -9.03 11.46 -2.64
C TRP A 65 -9.15 9.95 -2.42
N ILE A 66 -9.58 9.58 -1.22
CA ILE A 66 -9.66 8.20 -0.74
C ILE A 66 -11.08 7.93 -0.19
N THR A 67 -11.70 6.82 -0.58
CA THR A 67 -13.00 6.39 0.00
C THR A 67 -12.86 6.06 1.49
N ALA A 68 -13.92 6.27 2.29
CA ALA A 68 -13.88 6.07 3.74
C ALA A 68 -13.34 4.67 4.16
N LYS A 69 -13.67 3.62 3.41
CA LYS A 69 -13.19 2.24 3.63
C LYS A 69 -11.67 2.06 3.45
N ASN A 70 -11.02 2.92 2.66
CA ASN A 70 -9.61 2.81 2.30
C ASN A 70 -8.66 3.69 3.16
N VAL A 71 -9.19 4.52 4.05
CA VAL A 71 -8.39 5.47 4.88
C VAL A 71 -7.23 4.80 5.60
N ARG A 72 -7.46 3.69 6.33
CA ARG A 72 -6.39 2.99 7.06
C ARG A 72 -5.28 2.47 6.13
N ALA A 73 -5.66 1.94 4.96
CA ALA A 73 -4.68 1.40 4.02
C ALA A 73 -3.90 2.51 3.30
N HIS A 74 -4.54 3.65 2.99
CA HIS A 74 -3.84 4.85 2.51
C HIS A 74 -2.81 5.35 3.53
N VAL A 75 -3.18 5.47 4.80
CA VAL A 75 -2.26 5.98 5.83
C VAL A 75 -1.06 5.06 6.05
N ALA A 76 -1.21 3.76 5.79
CA ALA A 76 -0.09 2.81 5.81
C ALA A 76 0.98 3.12 4.75
N THR A 77 0.64 3.74 3.61
CA THR A 77 1.61 4.04 2.55
C THR A 77 2.56 5.17 2.94
N HIS A 78 2.11 6.15 3.72
CA HIS A 78 2.97 7.22 4.26
C HIS A 78 4.04 6.68 5.20
N LEU A 79 3.69 5.67 6.01
CA LEU A 79 4.59 5.03 6.96
C LEU A 79 5.37 3.85 6.34
N THR A 80 5.13 3.54 5.07
CA THR A 80 5.64 2.34 4.36
C THR A 80 5.33 1.00 5.04
N ILE A 81 4.38 0.98 5.98
CA ILE A 81 4.03 -0.20 6.79
C ILE A 81 3.32 -1.23 5.93
N ARG A 82 4.02 -2.34 5.67
CA ARG A 82 3.46 -3.52 5.02
C ARG A 82 2.75 -4.38 6.05
N ARG A 83 1.43 -4.51 5.89
CA ARG A 83 0.52 -5.07 6.91
C ARG A 83 0.50 -6.58 6.97
N LEU A 84 0.88 -7.18 5.84
CA LEU A 84 0.80 -8.60 5.56
C LEU A 84 2.19 -9.08 5.15
N ARG A 85 2.54 -10.33 5.48
CA ARG A 85 3.77 -10.97 5.01
C ARG A 85 3.50 -12.38 4.49
N CYS A 86 4.24 -12.79 3.47
CA CYS A 86 4.33 -14.20 3.10
C CYS A 86 5.07 -14.98 4.19
N THR A 87 4.60 -16.16 4.55
CA THR A 87 5.26 -17.05 5.52
C THR A 87 6.51 -17.72 4.96
N ILE A 88 6.57 -17.95 3.64
CA ILE A 88 7.66 -18.67 2.97
C ILE A 88 8.88 -17.76 2.76
N CYS A 89 8.72 -16.67 1.99
CA CYS A 89 9.82 -15.75 1.66
C CYS A 89 9.89 -14.50 2.55
N GLY A 90 8.96 -14.32 3.50
CA GLY A 90 8.91 -13.15 4.38
C GLY A 90 8.48 -11.84 3.70
N GLN A 91 8.26 -11.82 2.38
CA GLN A 91 7.95 -10.62 1.61
C GLN A 91 6.67 -9.93 2.12
N GLY A 92 6.76 -8.61 2.33
CA GLY A 92 5.66 -7.80 2.84
C GLY A 92 4.74 -7.25 1.75
N PHE A 93 3.45 -7.06 2.08
CA PHE A 93 2.42 -6.46 1.23
C PHE A 93 1.52 -5.48 1.99
N ASP A 94 0.97 -4.47 1.30
CA ASP A 94 0.01 -3.51 1.84
C ASP A 94 -1.46 -3.99 1.72
N ARG A 95 -1.76 -4.82 0.69
CA ARG A 95 -3.08 -5.41 0.41
C ARG A 95 -3.07 -6.93 0.31
N MET A 96 -4.18 -7.55 0.70
CA MET A 96 -4.39 -9.00 0.65
C MET A 96 -4.39 -9.55 -0.78
N ASN A 97 -5.00 -8.86 -1.75
CA ASN A 97 -5.00 -9.31 -3.14
C ASN A 97 -3.58 -9.34 -3.75
N ARG A 98 -2.70 -8.42 -3.35
CA ARG A 98 -1.29 -8.43 -3.79
C ARG A 98 -0.52 -9.60 -3.17
N ALA A 99 -0.77 -9.91 -1.90
CA ALA A 99 -0.18 -11.06 -1.23
C ALA A 99 -0.70 -12.41 -1.80
N SER A 100 -1.99 -12.52 -2.12
CA SER A 100 -2.57 -13.70 -2.79
C SER A 100 -1.91 -13.93 -4.14
N ILE A 101 -1.93 -12.92 -5.03
CA ILE A 101 -1.31 -13.02 -6.37
C ILE A 101 0.18 -13.38 -6.28
N HIS A 102 0.88 -12.98 -5.22
CA HIS A 102 2.25 -13.39 -4.98
C HIS A 102 2.35 -14.88 -4.62
N ILE A 103 1.52 -15.40 -3.71
CA ILE A 103 1.47 -16.84 -3.42
C ILE A 103 1.11 -17.63 -4.68
N ASP A 104 0.06 -17.23 -5.39
CA ASP A 104 -0.46 -17.90 -6.60
C ASP A 104 0.58 -17.94 -7.75
N LYS A 105 1.62 -17.10 -7.71
CA LYS A 105 2.66 -17.00 -8.76
C LYS A 105 4.06 -17.46 -8.34
N CYS A 106 4.45 -17.21 -7.09
CA CYS A 106 5.80 -17.46 -6.60
C CYS A 106 5.87 -18.71 -5.69
N HIS A 107 4.73 -19.14 -5.15
CA HIS A 107 4.60 -20.29 -4.26
C HIS A 107 3.42 -21.18 -4.72
N ALA A 108 3.22 -21.26 -6.03
CA ALA A 108 2.11 -21.99 -6.65
C ALA A 108 2.18 -23.48 -6.28
N GLY A 109 1.11 -24.01 -5.70
CA GLY A 109 1.02 -25.41 -5.28
C GLY A 109 1.67 -25.74 -3.92
N ASP A 110 2.27 -24.77 -3.21
CA ASP A 110 2.79 -24.97 -1.86
C ASP A 110 1.66 -24.83 -0.80
N PRO A 111 1.25 -25.90 -0.10
CA PRO A 111 0.19 -25.85 0.92
C PRO A 111 0.60 -25.13 2.22
N ALA A 112 1.90 -24.86 2.43
CA ALA A 112 2.40 -24.06 3.54
C ALA A 112 2.38 -22.55 3.23
N ALA A 113 2.24 -22.15 1.96
CA ALA A 113 2.26 -20.76 1.54
C ALA A 113 1.03 -20.00 2.05
N LYS A 114 1.25 -19.14 3.05
CA LYS A 114 0.20 -18.39 3.76
C LYS A 114 0.58 -16.93 3.90
N VAL A 115 -0.44 -16.09 4.02
CA VAL A 115 -0.29 -14.66 4.33
C VAL A 115 -0.62 -14.45 5.81
N GLU A 116 0.31 -13.87 6.56
CA GLU A 116 0.13 -13.54 7.97
C GLU A 116 0.10 -12.04 8.22
N SER A 117 -0.52 -11.65 9.34
CA SER A 117 -0.52 -10.26 9.80
C SER A 117 0.85 -9.88 10.37
N ALA A 118 1.58 -9.02 9.67
CA ALA A 118 2.90 -8.54 10.07
C ALA A 118 2.84 -7.32 11.02
N MET A 119 1.66 -6.69 11.16
CA MET A 119 1.50 -5.44 11.93
C MET A 119 1.42 -5.66 13.44
N ASN A 120 2.43 -5.16 14.15
CA ASN A 120 2.46 -5.07 15.60
C ASN A 120 1.46 -4.02 16.14
N ALA A 121 1.27 -3.97 17.47
CA ALA A 121 0.32 -3.06 18.10
C ALA A 121 0.71 -1.57 17.96
N GLU A 122 2.00 -1.25 17.92
CA GLU A 122 2.48 0.13 17.87
C GLU A 122 2.26 0.76 16.49
N GLN A 123 2.60 0.03 15.43
CA GLN A 123 2.29 0.37 14.04
C GLN A 123 0.79 0.61 13.80
N ARG A 124 -0.10 -0.05 14.57
CA ARG A 124 -1.56 0.20 14.50
C ARG A 124 -1.90 1.57 15.08
N LYS A 125 -1.32 1.96 16.22
CA LYS A 125 -1.48 3.28 16.83
C LYS A 125 -0.91 4.39 15.94
N GLU A 126 0.26 4.17 15.36
CA GLU A 126 0.93 5.15 14.48
C GLU A 126 0.07 5.46 13.25
N ILE A 127 -0.49 4.42 12.62
CA ILE A 127 -1.47 4.58 11.53
C ILE A 127 -2.73 5.30 12.00
N GLU A 128 -3.23 5.05 13.20
CA GLU A 128 -4.40 5.76 13.73
C GLU A 128 -4.11 7.25 13.98
N MET A 129 -2.97 7.55 14.59
CA MET A 129 -2.51 8.91 14.84
C MET A 129 -2.34 9.68 13.53
N LEU A 130 -1.66 9.09 12.55
CA LEU A 130 -1.47 9.72 11.24
C LEU A 130 -2.79 9.83 10.47
N ALA A 131 -3.75 8.92 10.65
CA ALA A 131 -5.08 9.03 10.02
C ALA A 131 -5.85 10.26 10.52
N ARG A 132 -5.69 10.64 11.80
CA ARG A 132 -6.28 11.86 12.37
C ARG A 132 -5.64 13.13 11.78
N LYS A 133 -4.36 13.06 11.40
CA LYS A 133 -3.62 14.16 10.72
C LYS A 133 -3.92 14.25 9.22
N CYS A 134 -4.06 13.11 8.52
CA CYS A 134 -4.44 13.06 7.11
C CYS A 134 -5.89 13.51 6.88
N PHE A 135 -6.80 13.13 7.78
CA PHE A 135 -8.23 13.39 7.67
C PHE A 135 -8.76 14.03 8.96
N PRO A 136 -8.33 15.25 9.29
CA PRO A 136 -8.88 15.96 10.44
C PRO A 136 -10.39 16.08 10.27
N ARG A 137 -11.14 15.86 11.35
CA ARG A 137 -12.52 16.32 11.39
C ARG A 137 -12.45 17.84 11.18
N ARG A 138 -13.12 18.36 10.14
CA ARG A 138 -13.28 19.81 10.00
C ARG A 138 -13.83 20.31 11.33
N SER A 139 -13.08 21.18 12.00
CA SER A 139 -13.62 21.98 13.10
C SER A 139 -14.89 22.61 12.55
N ARG A 140 -16.01 22.42 13.26
CA ARG A 140 -17.18 23.25 13.00
C ARG A 140 -16.78 24.64 13.49
N CYS A 141 -16.25 25.47 12.59
CA CYS A 141 -16.32 26.91 12.82
C CYS A 141 -17.81 27.20 13.01
N SER A 142 -18.16 27.69 14.19
CA SER A 142 -19.51 28.18 14.39
C SER A 142 -19.65 29.43 13.53
N PRO A 143 -20.82 29.72 12.92
CA PRO A 143 -21.02 31.00 12.26
C PRO A 143 -20.82 32.20 13.21
N SER A 144 -20.80 31.95 14.53
CA SER A 144 -20.43 32.88 15.60
C SER A 144 -18.93 33.26 15.66
N ASP A 145 -18.04 32.52 15.00
CA ASP A 145 -16.58 32.79 14.99
C ASP A 145 -16.18 33.80 13.90
N VAL A 146 -17.14 34.29 13.09
CA VAL A 146 -16.97 35.43 12.18
C VAL A 146 -17.54 36.67 12.87
N VAL A 147 -16.71 37.30 13.70
CA VAL A 147 -17.01 38.60 14.31
C VAL A 147 -16.02 39.65 13.76
N THR A 148 -16.60 40.63 13.05
CA THR A 148 -16.01 41.87 12.50
C THR A 148 -14.80 41.73 11.58
#